data_AF-A0A1D6P2Z1-F1
#
_entry.id   AF-A0A1D6P2Z1-F1
#
_cell.length_a   1.000
_cell.length_b   1.000
_cell.length_c   1.000
_cell.angle_alpha   90.00
_cell.angle_beta   90.00
_cell.angle_gamma   90.00
#
_symmetry.space_group_name_H-M   'P 1'
#
loop_
_entity.id
_entity.type
_entity.pdbx_description
1 polymer ?
#
loop_
_entity_poly.entity_id
_entity_poly.type
_entity_poly.pdbx_seq_one_letter_code
_entity_poly.pdbx_strand_id
1 'polypeptide(L)'
;MEVYLFGLFDEDMKSIAPGNFERHWGIFTYDGKPKFPIDLTGQGHEKLLSPVTDVKYLPNQWCVFDDGAEDKSKLPSNVQYACASGDCTALGYGCSCNGLDEKSNISYAFNMYFQMQDQDVRACDFEGLAKITDKNASTRGCLFPVQIISASARVAPALLLAALLALLVIVFV
;
A
#
# COMPACT_ATOMS: atom_id res chain seq x y z
N MET A 1 7.98 36.21 0.78
CA MET A 1 7.04 35.14 1.17
C MET A 1 7.86 33.88 1.31
N GLU A 2 7.78 33.24 2.47
CA GLU A 2 8.37 31.92 2.70
C GLU A 2 7.29 30.87 2.43
N VAL A 3 7.66 29.75 1.81
CA VAL A 3 6.75 28.66 1.45
C VAL A 3 7.31 27.36 2.00
N TYR A 4 6.44 26.58 2.63
CA TYR A 4 6.80 25.30 3.27
C TYR A 4 6.00 24.16 2.63
N LEU A 5 6.63 23.01 2.45
CA LEU A 5 5.99 21.78 1.98
C LEU A 5 5.53 20.95 3.18
N PHE A 6 4.24 20.64 3.25
CA PHE A 6 3.67 19.83 4.35
C PHE A 6 3.83 18.33 4.14
N GLY A 7 3.58 17.83 2.91
CA GLY A 7 3.64 16.40 2.59
C GLY A 7 4.21 16.19 1.20
N LEU A 8 5.33 15.48 1.11
CA LEU A 8 5.94 15.13 -0.17
C LEU A 8 5.26 13.90 -0.78
N PHE A 9 5.07 12.85 0.02
CA PHE A 9 4.44 11.59 -0.37
C PHE A 9 3.16 11.37 0.43
N ASP A 10 2.28 10.53 -0.10
CA ASP A 10 1.18 9.96 0.68
C ASP A 10 1.76 9.00 1.74
N GLU A 11 1.25 9.09 2.96
CA GLU A 11 1.82 8.46 4.17
C GLU A 11 0.83 7.46 4.78
N ASP A 12 1.03 6.16 4.53
CA ASP A 12 0.18 5.05 4.96
C ASP A 12 0.20 4.77 6.47
N MET A 13 1.04 5.46 7.24
CA MET A 13 1.09 5.38 8.71
C MET A 13 0.68 6.67 9.42
N LYS A 14 0.28 7.72 8.68
CA LYS A 14 -0.15 8.99 9.28
C LYS A 14 -1.52 8.82 9.97
N SER A 15 -1.79 9.57 11.03
CA SER A 15 -3.08 9.47 11.73
C SER A 15 -4.24 9.93 10.84
N ILE A 16 -5.36 9.21 10.89
CA ILE A 16 -6.62 9.58 10.22
C ILE A 16 -7.60 10.30 11.15
N ALA A 17 -7.20 10.63 12.39
CA ALA A 17 -8.08 11.29 13.35
C ALA A 17 -8.67 12.62 12.85
N PRO A 18 -7.96 13.46 12.08
CA PRO A 18 -8.55 14.65 11.44
C PRO A 18 -9.49 14.32 10.27
N GLY A 19 -9.33 13.15 9.65
CA GLY A 19 -10.12 12.66 8.53
C GLY A 19 -9.36 11.69 7.63
N ASN A 20 -10.10 10.95 6.79
CA ASN A 20 -9.56 9.97 5.85
C ASN A 20 -8.56 10.55 4.84
N PHE A 21 -8.66 11.85 4.53
CA PHE A 21 -7.82 12.53 3.55
C PHE A 21 -6.39 12.79 4.05
N GLU A 22 -6.15 12.72 5.37
CA GLU A 22 -4.90 13.21 5.98
C GLU A 22 -3.66 12.48 5.43
N ARG A 23 -3.79 11.18 5.14
CA ARG A 23 -2.75 10.34 4.54
C ARG A 23 -2.44 10.65 3.08
N HIS A 24 -3.29 11.45 2.41
CA HIS A 24 -3.30 11.64 0.96
C HIS A 24 -2.95 13.07 0.52
N TRP A 25 -2.29 13.85 1.37
CA TRP A 25 -1.84 15.22 1.06
C TRP A 25 -0.53 15.28 0.26
N GLY A 26 0.11 14.15 0.00
CA GLY A 26 1.34 14.10 -0.77
C GLY A 26 1.16 14.70 -2.16
N ILE A 27 2.15 15.45 -2.62
CA ILE A 27 2.25 15.84 -4.04
C ILE A 27 2.64 14.63 -4.92
N PHE A 28 3.21 13.59 -4.31
CA PHE A 28 3.40 12.26 -4.87
C PHE A 28 2.55 11.22 -4.14
N THR A 29 2.18 10.14 -4.82
CA THR A 29 1.66 8.91 -4.22
C THR A 29 2.74 8.20 -3.39
N TYR A 30 2.36 7.15 -2.65
CA TYR A 30 3.30 6.32 -1.85
C TYR A 30 4.48 5.76 -2.66
N ASP A 31 4.30 5.53 -3.96
CA ASP A 31 5.31 5.00 -4.88
C ASP A 31 6.01 6.10 -5.71
N GLY A 32 5.84 7.37 -5.34
CA GLY A 32 6.57 8.47 -5.98
C GLY A 32 6.04 8.87 -7.36
N LYS A 33 4.80 8.53 -7.69
CA LYS A 33 4.13 9.05 -8.89
C LYS A 33 3.52 10.43 -8.60
N PRO A 34 3.71 11.42 -9.47
CA PRO A 34 3.19 12.78 -9.26
C PRO A 34 1.66 12.78 -9.35
N LYS A 35 0.99 13.52 -8.46
CA LYS A 35 -0.48 13.61 -8.40
C LYS A 35 -1.03 14.86 -9.08
N PHE A 36 -0.28 15.96 -9.04
CA PHE A 36 -0.75 17.27 -9.49
C PHE A 36 0.26 17.94 -10.42
N PRO A 37 -0.20 18.68 -11.45
CA PRO A 37 0.65 19.64 -12.15
C PRO A 37 1.06 20.76 -11.18
N ILE A 38 2.37 21.00 -11.04
CA ILE A 38 2.91 22.01 -10.14
C ILE A 38 4.06 22.73 -10.85
N ASP A 39 4.09 24.06 -10.78
CA ASP A 39 5.23 24.87 -11.20
C ASP A 39 6.03 25.36 -9.99
N LEU A 40 7.14 24.69 -9.70
CA LEU A 40 8.05 25.07 -8.61
C LEU A 40 8.88 26.33 -8.94
N THR A 41 8.89 26.80 -10.20
CA THR A 41 9.63 28.00 -10.61
C THR A 41 8.83 29.29 -10.42
N GLY A 42 7.50 29.18 -10.31
CA GLY A 42 6.58 30.32 -10.20
C GLY A 42 6.43 31.13 -11.50
N GLN A 43 6.73 30.55 -12.66
CA GLN A 43 6.68 31.21 -13.97
C GLN A 43 5.38 30.93 -14.76
N GLY A 44 4.46 30.14 -14.19
CA GLY A 44 3.18 29.79 -14.81
C GLY A 44 3.25 28.57 -15.74
N HIS A 45 4.25 27.71 -15.56
CA HIS A 45 4.46 26.51 -16.37
C HIS A 45 4.12 25.23 -15.60
N GLU A 46 2.84 25.06 -15.28
CA GLU A 46 2.38 23.87 -14.55
C GLU A 46 2.64 22.60 -15.36
N LYS A 47 3.35 21.65 -14.74
CA LYS A 47 3.59 20.32 -15.32
C LYS A 47 3.64 19.29 -14.21
N LEU A 48 3.40 18.03 -14.55
CA LEU A 48 3.67 16.94 -13.61
C LEU A 48 5.17 16.93 -13.30
N LEU A 49 5.49 16.75 -12.02
CA LEU A 49 6.87 16.57 -11.57
C LEU A 49 7.43 15.25 -12.10
N SER A 50 8.76 15.14 -12.13
CA SER A 50 9.40 13.88 -12.52
C SER A 50 9.04 12.77 -11.53
N PRO A 51 8.55 11.61 -12.00
CA PRO A 51 8.28 10.48 -11.11
C PRO A 51 9.58 9.89 -10.58
N VAL A 52 9.50 9.22 -9.43
CA VAL A 52 10.60 8.39 -8.93
C VAL A 52 10.79 7.18 -9.85
N THR A 53 12.04 6.91 -10.25
CA THR A 53 12.39 5.74 -11.06
C THR A 53 12.86 4.58 -10.18
N ASP A 54 12.91 3.38 -10.75
CA ASP A 54 13.47 2.18 -10.12
C ASP A 54 12.79 1.74 -8.80
N VAL A 55 11.52 2.12 -8.62
CA VAL A 55 10.68 1.67 -7.51
C VAL A 55 10.56 0.15 -7.57
N LYS A 56 10.94 -0.52 -6.47
CA LYS A 56 10.80 -1.97 -6.31
C LYS A 56 9.52 -2.26 -5.57
N TYR A 57 8.60 -2.94 -6.24
CA TYR A 57 7.34 -3.41 -5.68
C TYR A 57 7.50 -4.83 -5.13
N LEU A 58 6.62 -5.20 -4.21
CA LEU A 58 6.33 -6.59 -3.89
C LEU A 58 5.78 -7.32 -5.13
N PRO A 59 5.71 -8.67 -5.11
CA PRO A 59 5.07 -9.44 -6.19
C PRO A 59 3.69 -8.90 -6.58
N ASN A 60 3.35 -9.03 -7.86
CA ASN A 60 2.03 -8.62 -8.39
C ASN A 60 0.96 -9.64 -7.99
N GLN A 61 0.57 -9.60 -6.73
CA GLN A 61 -0.45 -10.47 -6.14
C GLN A 61 -1.37 -9.67 -5.24
N TRP A 62 -2.64 -10.05 -5.20
CA TRP A 62 -3.69 -9.39 -4.44
C TRP A 62 -4.44 -10.40 -3.59
N CYS A 63 -4.84 -9.97 -2.40
CA CYS A 63 -5.78 -10.72 -1.57
C CYS A 63 -7.20 -10.28 -1.88
N VAL A 64 -8.04 -11.19 -2.38
CA VAL A 64 -9.41 -10.87 -2.80
C VAL A 64 -10.42 -11.75 -2.07
N PHE A 65 -11.66 -11.27 -1.98
CA PHE A 65 -12.76 -12.03 -1.41
C PHE A 65 -13.02 -13.31 -2.21
N ASP A 66 -13.13 -14.45 -1.52
CA ASP A 66 -13.55 -15.69 -2.13
C ASP A 66 -15.07 -15.85 -2.07
N ASP A 67 -15.73 -15.59 -3.21
CA ASP A 67 -17.17 -15.77 -3.32
C ASP A 67 -17.61 -17.24 -3.15
N GLY A 68 -16.68 -18.20 -3.27
CA GLY A 68 -16.91 -19.61 -3.03
C GLY A 68 -16.83 -20.03 -1.55
N ALA A 69 -16.51 -19.12 -0.63
CA ALA A 69 -16.38 -19.46 0.79
C ALA A 69 -17.67 -20.04 1.38
N GLU A 70 -17.56 -21.16 2.11
CA GLU A 70 -18.69 -21.92 2.64
C GLU A 70 -19.41 -21.17 3.77
N ASP A 71 -18.67 -20.58 4.71
CA ASP A 71 -19.20 -19.81 5.84
C ASP A 71 -18.83 -18.33 5.71
N LYS A 72 -19.83 -17.49 5.43
CA LYS A 72 -19.68 -16.02 5.32
C LYS A 72 -20.15 -15.28 6.57
N SER A 73 -20.49 -15.98 7.65
CA SER A 73 -21.05 -15.39 8.87
C SER A 73 -20.09 -14.40 9.57
N LYS A 74 -18.78 -14.63 9.43
CA LYS A 74 -17.72 -13.80 10.01
C LYS A 74 -17.18 -12.72 9.07
N LEU A 75 -17.82 -12.51 7.92
CA LEU A 75 -17.37 -11.53 6.95
C LEU A 75 -17.30 -10.09 7.52
N PRO A 76 -18.30 -9.59 8.26
CA PRO A 76 -18.24 -8.22 8.80
C PRO A 76 -17.07 -8.02 9.77
N SER A 77 -16.79 -8.99 10.65
CA SER A 77 -15.67 -8.91 11.61
C SER A 77 -14.31 -8.99 10.91
N ASN A 78 -14.18 -9.80 9.86
CA ASN A 78 -12.94 -9.91 9.09
C ASN A 78 -12.66 -8.62 8.28
N VAL A 79 -13.69 -8.01 7.68
CA VAL A 79 -13.54 -6.70 7.02
C VAL A 79 -13.14 -5.62 8.02
N GLN A 80 -13.79 -5.59 9.20
CA GLN A 80 -13.43 -4.65 10.25
C GLN A 80 -11.98 -4.84 10.73
N TYR A 81 -11.55 -6.08 10.93
CA TYR A 81 -10.17 -6.41 11.30
C TYR A 81 -9.16 -5.94 10.24
N ALA A 82 -9.44 -6.23 8.97
CA ALA A 82 -8.61 -5.82 7.85
C ALA A 82 -8.43 -4.29 7.81
N CYS A 83 -9.53 -3.54 7.98
CA CYS A 83 -9.50 -2.08 7.98
C CYS A 83 -8.94 -1.45 9.26
N ALA A 84 -8.97 -2.15 10.40
CA ALA A 84 -8.35 -1.67 11.63
C ALA A 84 -6.82 -1.77 11.58
N SER A 85 -6.30 -2.75 10.83
CA SER A 85 -4.86 -3.01 10.67
C SER A 85 -4.36 -2.74 9.25
N GLY A 86 -5.14 -2.00 8.47
CA GLY A 86 -4.92 -1.69 7.06
C GLY A 86 -5.43 -0.29 6.73
N ASP A 87 -5.11 0.23 5.54
CA ASP A 87 -5.61 1.55 5.11
C ASP A 87 -6.86 1.44 4.23
N CYS A 88 -8.04 1.42 4.85
CA CYS A 88 -9.32 1.45 4.15
C CYS A 88 -9.87 2.86 3.87
N THR A 89 -9.08 3.93 4.03
CA THR A 89 -9.59 5.31 3.89
C THR A 89 -10.19 5.60 2.53
N ALA A 90 -9.69 4.94 1.47
CA ALA A 90 -10.20 5.06 0.11
C ALA A 90 -11.64 4.55 -0.08
N LEU A 91 -12.15 3.69 0.82
CA LEU A 91 -13.52 3.16 0.78
C LEU A 91 -14.57 4.14 1.35
N GLY A 92 -14.14 5.18 2.07
CA GLY A 92 -15.01 6.15 2.69
C GLY A 92 -15.96 6.85 1.71
N TYR A 93 -17.05 7.41 2.23
CA TYR A 93 -18.01 8.17 1.41
C TYR A 93 -17.33 9.34 0.69
N GLY A 94 -17.50 9.41 -0.64
CA GLY A 94 -16.85 10.43 -1.47
C GLY A 94 -15.35 10.24 -1.72
N CYS A 95 -14.75 9.15 -1.22
CA CYS A 95 -13.34 8.81 -1.48
C CYS A 95 -13.15 8.08 -2.83
N SER A 96 -11.90 7.89 -3.24
CA SER A 96 -11.52 7.37 -4.57
C SER A 96 -12.12 5.99 -4.92
N CYS A 97 -12.33 5.14 -3.92
CA CYS A 97 -12.88 3.79 -4.10
C CYS A 97 -14.32 3.66 -3.56
N ASN A 98 -15.03 4.76 -3.38
CA ASN A 98 -16.39 4.72 -2.83
C ASN A 98 -17.41 4.01 -3.74
N GLY A 99 -17.16 3.96 -5.06
CA GLY A 99 -18.05 3.36 -6.05
C GLY A 99 -17.86 1.85 -6.29
N LEU A 100 -17.08 1.15 -5.46
CA LEU A 100 -16.89 -0.29 -5.59
C LEU A 100 -18.18 -1.06 -5.29
N ASP A 101 -18.40 -2.16 -6.02
CA ASP A 101 -19.41 -3.14 -5.63
C ASP A 101 -19.01 -3.85 -4.33
N GLU A 102 -19.95 -4.57 -3.71
CA GLU A 102 -19.75 -5.23 -2.41
C GLU A 102 -18.51 -6.15 -2.41
N LYS A 103 -18.37 -6.98 -3.45
CA LYS A 103 -17.26 -7.95 -3.55
C LYS A 103 -15.91 -7.26 -3.70
N SER A 104 -15.85 -6.21 -4.50
CA SER A 104 -14.63 -5.42 -4.69
C SER A 104 -14.32 -4.60 -3.44
N ASN A 105 -15.33 -4.09 -2.74
CA ASN A 105 -15.15 -3.36 -1.49
C ASN A 105 -14.50 -4.25 -0.41
N ILE A 106 -15.01 -5.48 -0.23
CA ILE A 106 -14.42 -6.49 0.66
C ILE A 106 -12.99 -6.84 0.21
N SER A 107 -12.81 -7.09 -1.10
CA SER A 107 -11.50 -7.42 -1.67
C SER A 107 -10.49 -6.30 -1.45
N TYR A 108 -10.92 -5.03 -1.50
CA TYR A 108 -10.05 -3.90 -1.24
C TYR A 108 -9.56 -3.92 0.21
N ALA A 109 -10.48 -4.10 1.18
CA ALA A 109 -10.12 -4.18 2.60
C ALA A 109 -9.10 -5.31 2.86
N PHE A 110 -9.35 -6.50 2.32
CA PHE A 110 -8.44 -7.64 2.45
C PHE A 110 -7.09 -7.38 1.79
N ASN A 111 -7.08 -6.79 0.59
CA ASN A 111 -5.83 -6.43 -0.08
C ASN A 111 -5.03 -5.40 0.72
N MET A 112 -5.67 -4.36 1.27
CA MET A 112 -4.94 -3.34 2.03
C MET A 112 -4.22 -3.93 3.24
N TYR A 113 -4.89 -4.81 3.99
CA TYR A 113 -4.24 -5.54 5.08
C TYR A 113 -3.11 -6.44 4.57
N PHE A 114 -3.36 -7.28 3.56
CA PHE A 114 -2.38 -8.20 2.98
C PHE A 114 -1.10 -7.48 2.52
N GLN A 115 -1.23 -6.34 1.85
CA GLN A 115 -0.09 -5.56 1.39
C GLN A 115 0.68 -4.90 2.55
N MET A 116 0.00 -4.46 3.60
CA MET A 116 0.64 -3.91 4.81
C MET A 116 1.31 -4.99 5.68
N GLN A 117 0.98 -6.27 5.47
CA GLN A 117 1.65 -7.42 6.09
C GLN A 117 2.72 -8.03 5.18
N ASP A 118 3.34 -7.23 4.31
CA ASP A 118 4.40 -7.66 3.37
C ASP A 118 4.02 -8.88 2.51
N GLN A 119 2.74 -9.01 2.16
CA GLN A 119 2.19 -10.15 1.42
C GLN A 119 2.40 -11.52 2.08
N ASP A 120 2.44 -11.58 3.42
CA ASP A 120 2.43 -12.86 4.14
C ASP A 120 1.19 -13.67 3.73
N VAL A 121 1.39 -14.90 3.26
CA VAL A 121 0.29 -15.76 2.79
C VAL A 121 -0.77 -16.00 3.87
N ARG A 122 -0.39 -15.96 5.15
CA ARG A 122 -1.30 -16.11 6.30
C ARG A 122 -2.17 -14.87 6.50
N ALA A 123 -1.74 -13.71 6.01
CA ALA A 123 -2.52 -12.47 6.04
C ALA A 123 -3.65 -12.46 5.00
N CYS A 124 -3.72 -13.45 4.11
CA CYS A 124 -4.79 -13.63 3.13
C CYS A 124 -5.60 -14.92 3.37
N ASP A 125 -5.93 -15.20 4.63
CA ASP A 125 -6.81 -16.31 5.00
C ASP A 125 -8.23 -15.80 5.33
N PHE A 126 -8.31 -14.85 6.28
CA PHE A 126 -9.58 -14.29 6.77
C PHE A 126 -10.61 -15.37 7.11
N GLU A 127 -10.18 -16.46 7.76
CA GLU A 127 -11.01 -17.60 8.12
C GLU A 127 -11.61 -18.31 6.89
N GLY A 128 -10.83 -18.40 5.81
CA GLY A 128 -11.24 -18.98 4.54
C GLY A 128 -12.11 -18.08 3.66
N LEU A 129 -12.26 -16.79 4.02
CA LEU A 129 -13.05 -15.83 3.25
C LEU A 129 -12.27 -15.18 2.10
N ALA A 130 -10.97 -15.39 2.04
CA ALA A 130 -10.09 -14.73 1.07
C ALA A 130 -9.22 -15.72 0.31
N LYS A 131 -8.72 -15.26 -0.84
CA LYS A 131 -7.74 -15.98 -1.64
C LYS A 131 -6.77 -15.03 -2.33
N ILE A 132 -5.55 -15.52 -2.54
CA ILE A 132 -4.53 -14.81 -3.31
C ILE A 132 -4.80 -15.00 -4.80
N THR A 133 -4.63 -13.94 -5.57
CA THR A 133 -4.69 -13.98 -7.03
C THR A 133 -3.59 -13.14 -7.66
N ASP A 134 -3.09 -13.62 -8.80
CA ASP A 134 -2.11 -12.89 -9.63
C ASP A 134 -2.82 -12.01 -10.69
N LYS A 135 -4.15 -12.08 -10.73
CA LYS A 135 -4.98 -11.24 -11.59
C LYS A 135 -5.15 -9.88 -10.93
N ASN A 136 -4.78 -8.82 -11.64
CA ASN A 136 -4.95 -7.45 -11.17
C ASN A 136 -6.40 -7.21 -10.69
N ALA A 137 -6.54 -6.89 -9.40
CA ALA A 137 -7.81 -6.65 -8.73
C ALA A 137 -8.32 -5.20 -8.87
N SER A 138 -7.50 -4.29 -9.43
CA SER A 138 -7.89 -2.90 -9.63
C SER A 138 -9.09 -2.79 -10.56
N THR A 139 -10.03 -1.91 -10.22
CA THR A 139 -11.24 -1.67 -11.00
C THR A 139 -11.23 -0.26 -11.57
N ARG A 140 -12.19 0.06 -12.46
CA ARG A 140 -12.23 1.37 -13.12
C ARG A 140 -12.46 2.48 -12.09
N GLY A 141 -11.41 3.26 -11.82
CA GLY A 141 -11.43 4.38 -10.88
C GLY A 141 -10.89 4.06 -9.49
N CYS A 142 -10.58 2.80 -9.18
CA CYS A 142 -10.01 2.39 -7.90
C CYS A 142 -8.78 1.50 -8.09
N LEU A 143 -7.62 2.00 -7.65
CA LEU A 143 -6.36 1.27 -7.66
C LEU A 143 -6.29 0.36 -6.44
N PHE A 144 -6.09 -0.94 -6.66
CA PHE A 144 -5.72 -1.88 -5.60
C PHE A 144 -4.20 -1.91 -5.53
N PRO A 145 -3.57 -1.28 -4.52
CA PRO A 145 -2.14 -1.07 -4.51
C PRO A 145 -1.40 -2.40 -4.33
N VAL A 146 -0.16 -2.41 -4.81
CA VAL A 146 0.87 -3.38 -4.45
C VAL A 146 1.94 -2.59 -3.73
N GLN A 147 2.27 -2.98 -2.50
CA GLN A 147 3.21 -2.19 -1.69
C GLN A 147 4.63 -2.24 -2.24
N ILE A 148 5.41 -1.21 -1.92
CA ILE A 148 6.84 -1.17 -2.27
C ILE A 148 7.65 -2.03 -1.29
N ILE A 149 8.76 -2.59 -1.74
CA ILE A 149 9.66 -3.33 -0.85
C ILE A 149 10.13 -2.39 0.25
N SER A 150 9.84 -2.74 1.51
CA SER A 150 10.21 -1.94 2.69
C SER A 150 11.72 -1.73 2.77
N ALA A 151 12.14 -0.61 3.36
CA ALA A 151 13.57 -0.31 3.52
C ALA A 151 14.31 -1.42 4.27
N SER A 152 13.68 -2.01 5.28
CA SER A 152 14.22 -3.15 6.06
C SER A 152 14.57 -4.35 5.16
N ALA A 153 13.63 -4.75 4.29
CA ALA A 153 13.83 -5.87 3.38
C ALA A 153 14.96 -5.62 2.35
N ARG A 154 15.22 -4.36 1.98
CA ARG A 154 16.33 -4.00 1.06
C ARG A 154 17.71 -4.15 1.70
N VAL A 155 17.83 -3.95 3.02
CA VAL A 155 19.13 -3.97 3.72
C VAL A 155 19.49 -5.37 4.24
N ALA A 156 18.49 -6.25 4.45
CA ALA A 156 18.70 -7.61 4.96
C ALA A 156 19.76 -8.43 4.20
N PRO A 157 19.81 -8.44 2.84
CA PRO A 157 20.82 -9.20 2.10
C PRO A 157 22.24 -8.67 2.33
N ALA A 158 22.39 -7.34 2.41
CA ALA A 158 23.69 -6.70 2.65
C ALA A 158 24.22 -6.97 4.06
N LEU A 159 23.33 -6.98 5.07
CA LEU A 159 23.66 -7.32 6.45
C LEU A 159 24.07 -8.80 6.59
N LEU A 160 23.34 -9.71 5.94
CA LEU A 160 23.67 -11.14 5.92
C LEU A 160 25.03 -11.39 5.28
N LEU A 161 25.34 -10.72 4.16
CA LEU A 161 26.63 -10.85 3.49
C LEU A 161 27.77 -10.30 4.36
N ALA A 162 27.57 -9.15 5.01
CA ALA A 162 28.55 -8.57 5.93
C ALA A 162 28.80 -9.49 7.14
N ALA A 163 27.75 -10.09 7.71
CA ALA A 163 27.87 -11.05 8.81
C ALA A 163 28.64 -12.32 8.39
N LEU A 164 28.34 -12.88 7.21
CA LEU A 164 29.08 -14.03 6.65
C LEU A 164 30.56 -13.71 6.42
N LEU A 165 30.88 -12.53 5.88
CA LEU A 165 32.26 -12.08 5.68
C LEU A 165 32.99 -11.89 7.01
N ALA A 166 32.34 -11.30 8.01
CA ALA A 166 32.92 -11.15 9.35
C ALA A 166 33.19 -12.52 10.00
N LEU A 167 32.27 -13.48 9.84
CA LEU A 167 32.43 -14.83 10.36
C LEU A 167 33.58 -15.57 9.66
N LEU A 168 33.73 -15.41 8.34
CA LEU A 168 34.88 -15.93 7.59
C LEU A 168 36.20 -15.34 8.12
N VAL A 169 36.28 -14.03 8.36
CA VAL A 169 37.49 -13.41 8.93
C VAL A 169 37.80 -13.97 10.32
N ILE A 170 36.79 -14.21 11.17
CA ILE A 170 36.99 -14.78 12.51
C ILE A 170 37.45 -16.25 12.45
N VAL A 171 36.99 -17.03 11.48
CA VAL A 171 37.33 -18.46 11.35
C VAL A 171 38.70 -18.68 10.71
N PHE A 172 39.17 -17.75 9.87
CA PHE A 172 40.43 -17.85 9.13
C PHE A 172 41.57 -16.96 9.69
N VAL A 173 41.40 -16.42 10.90
CA VAL A 173 42.44 -15.78 11.73
C VAL A 173 42.69 -16.64 12.96
#